data_AF-A0A952U457-F1
#
_entry.id   AF-A0A952U457-F1
#
_cell.length_a   1.000
_cell.length_b   1.000
_cell.length_c   1.000
_cell.angle_alpha   90.00
_cell.angle_beta   90.00
_cell.angle_gamma   90.00
#
_symmetry.space_group_name_H-M   'P 1'
#
loop_
_entity.id
_entity.type
_entity.pdbx_description
1 polymer ?
#
loop_
_entity_poly.entity_id
_entity_poly.type
_entity_poly.pdbx_seq_one_letter_code
_entity_poly.pdbx_strand_id
1 'polypeptide(L)'
;MRKKALLAVLLASVVLNSPQASLAVENESTVSLKTKIETFSESNEVPPERRCYQLVSFAFQILRGQESSIASGYWLNPKKLNRGSFFVEGSNELNSWARDMSVSARSRVLFSRTVLPAQLEAAGLALEEADKLAKRSELNFALPLSMAVTVVFKLVGNEEAVQSCSRLTEELLQRVEREKASSADEIRAAAAVLNSKADSVTGVSSILLSATDFHKSSETEYQRSRSLRLRAAALLDRLPTTDHERRLAHRNLAMMYMAQGELELAEKEKLILFELVGIADDSILNPQGAGCGHVIWWRSTRVSTGFACGMG
;
A
#
# COMPACT_ATOMS: atom_id res chain seq x y z
N MET A 1 -8.15 -5.61 -51.32
CA MET A 1 -8.33 -5.69 -49.84
C MET A 1 -7.48 -4.72 -49.02
N ARG A 2 -6.30 -4.24 -49.47
CA ARG A 2 -5.40 -3.39 -48.65
C ARG A 2 -5.87 -1.96 -48.34
N LYS A 3 -6.72 -1.34 -49.17
CA LYS A 3 -7.22 0.04 -48.93
C LYS A 3 -8.22 0.16 -47.78
N LYS A 4 -9.00 -0.90 -47.49
CA LYS A 4 -9.98 -0.92 -46.40
C LYS A 4 -9.30 -1.06 -45.02
N ALA A 5 -8.19 -1.80 -44.94
CA ALA A 5 -7.40 -1.95 -43.72
C ALA A 5 -6.70 -0.63 -43.34
N LEU A 6 -6.17 0.12 -44.32
CA LEU A 6 -5.53 1.41 -44.07
C LEU A 6 -6.52 2.48 -43.59
N LEU A 7 -7.75 2.49 -44.11
CA LEU A 7 -8.80 3.39 -43.63
C LEU A 7 -9.23 3.06 -42.19
N ALA A 8 -9.30 1.77 -41.84
CA ALA A 8 -9.63 1.33 -40.49
C ALA A 8 -8.54 1.71 -39.46
N VAL A 9 -7.26 1.64 -39.85
CA VAL A 9 -6.15 2.10 -39.00
C VAL A 9 -6.16 3.61 -38.83
N LEU A 10 -6.45 4.38 -39.89
CA LEU A 10 -6.56 5.85 -39.80
C LEU A 10 -7.77 6.28 -38.97
N LEU A 11 -8.93 5.63 -39.12
CA LEU A 11 -10.11 5.88 -38.28
C LEU A 11 -9.87 5.49 -36.82
N ALA A 12 -9.18 4.38 -36.54
CA ALA A 12 -8.80 4.01 -35.17
C ALA A 12 -7.83 5.04 -34.56
N SER A 13 -6.92 5.59 -35.37
CA SER A 13 -5.97 6.61 -34.93
C SER A 13 -6.63 7.97 -34.65
N VAL A 14 -7.66 8.33 -35.41
CA VAL A 14 -8.46 9.55 -35.21
C VAL A 14 -9.43 9.40 -34.03
N VAL A 15 -9.99 8.20 -33.80
CA VAL A 15 -10.87 7.92 -32.65
C VAL A 15 -10.07 7.85 -31.34
N LEU A 16 -8.84 7.31 -31.37
CA LEU A 16 -7.96 7.28 -30.19
C LEU A 16 -7.32 8.63 -29.85
N ASN A 17 -7.24 9.55 -30.82
CA ASN A 17 -6.76 10.93 -30.63
C ASN A 17 -7.90 11.98 -30.68
N SER A 18 -9.16 11.54 -30.62
CA SER A 18 -10.31 12.44 -30.61
C SER A 18 -10.36 13.19 -29.27
N PRO A 19 -10.41 14.54 -29.25
CA PRO A 19 -10.63 15.33 -28.02
C PRO A 19 -12.03 15.16 -27.43
N GLN A 20 -12.87 14.26 -27.96
CA GLN A 20 -14.25 14.12 -27.49
C GLN A 20 -14.38 13.31 -26.19
N ALA A 21 -13.35 12.55 -25.79
CA ALA A 21 -13.31 11.93 -24.45
C ALA A 21 -12.91 12.93 -23.34
N SER A 22 -12.22 14.03 -23.69
CA SER A 22 -11.87 15.10 -22.72
C SER A 22 -13.03 16.05 -22.38
N LEU A 23 -14.11 16.04 -23.15
CA LEU A 23 -15.25 16.96 -22.96
C LEU A 23 -16.19 16.58 -21.81
N ALA A 24 -16.11 15.37 -21.25
CA ALA A 24 -17.01 14.96 -20.16
C ALA A 24 -16.62 15.57 -18.80
N VAL A 25 -15.39 16.06 -18.65
CA VAL A 25 -14.90 16.68 -17.40
C VAL A 25 -15.02 18.20 -17.44
N GLU A 26 -15.07 18.80 -18.63
CA GLU A 26 -15.12 20.26 -18.79
C GLU A 26 -16.46 20.90 -18.37
N ASN A 27 -17.50 20.10 -18.11
CA ASN A 27 -18.85 20.62 -17.81
C ASN A 27 -19.36 20.38 -16.38
N GLU A 28 -18.65 19.64 -15.51
CA GLU A 28 -18.95 19.69 -14.08
C GLU A 28 -18.18 20.86 -13.48
N SER A 29 -18.90 21.88 -13.00
CA SER A 29 -18.26 23.01 -12.32
C SER A 29 -17.43 22.50 -11.14
N THR A 30 -16.24 23.08 -10.94
CA THR A 30 -15.38 22.79 -9.78
C THR A 30 -16.14 22.96 -8.45
N VAL A 31 -17.09 23.89 -8.42
CA VAL A 31 -18.04 24.12 -7.32
C VAL A 31 -18.90 22.87 -7.05
N SER A 32 -19.42 22.21 -8.08
CA SER A 32 -20.21 20.96 -7.95
C SER A 32 -19.37 19.82 -7.38
N LEU A 33 -18.11 19.71 -7.77
CA LEU A 33 -17.23 18.63 -7.31
C LEU A 33 -16.78 18.84 -5.86
N LYS A 34 -16.42 20.07 -5.49
CA LYS A 34 -16.08 20.43 -4.10
C LYS A 34 -17.21 20.06 -3.14
N THR A 35 -18.43 20.49 -3.44
CA THR A 35 -19.60 20.19 -2.60
C THR A 35 -19.84 18.69 -2.49
N LYS A 36 -19.61 17.91 -3.55
CA LYS A 36 -19.73 16.44 -3.51
C LYS A 36 -18.68 15.80 -2.59
N ILE A 37 -17.43 16.26 -2.63
CA ILE A 37 -16.35 15.78 -1.76
C ILE A 37 -16.67 16.06 -0.30
N GLU A 38 -17.05 17.30 0.02
CA GLU A 38 -17.43 17.72 1.38
C GLU A 38 -18.67 16.95 1.88
N THR A 39 -19.72 16.85 1.07
CA THR A 39 -20.93 16.09 1.43
C THR A 39 -20.60 14.62 1.71
N PHE A 40 -19.69 14.05 0.93
CA PHE A 40 -19.24 12.68 1.15
C PHE A 40 -18.38 12.53 2.41
N SER A 41 -17.46 13.46 2.67
CA SER A 41 -16.61 13.45 3.87
C SER A 41 -17.39 13.72 5.17
N GLU A 42 -18.61 14.25 5.06
CA GLU A 42 -19.53 14.46 6.18
C GLU A 42 -20.61 13.35 6.31
N SER A 43 -20.77 12.49 5.29
CA SER A 43 -21.80 11.44 5.29
C SER A 43 -21.60 10.38 6.37
N ASN A 44 -22.61 10.19 7.22
CA ASN A 44 -22.63 9.13 8.23
C ASN A 44 -23.04 7.75 7.68
N GLU A 45 -23.34 7.65 6.38
CA GLU A 45 -23.74 6.36 5.77
C GLU A 45 -22.56 5.38 5.61
N VAL A 46 -21.31 5.89 5.68
CA VAL A 46 -20.09 5.12 5.45
C VAL A 46 -19.08 5.40 6.57
N PRO A 47 -18.41 4.37 7.14
CA PRO A 47 -17.38 4.57 8.15
C PRO A 47 -16.28 5.56 7.70
N PRO A 48 -15.72 6.37 8.61
CA PRO A 48 -14.73 7.39 8.27
C PRO A 48 -13.47 6.82 7.59
N GLU A 49 -13.01 5.63 7.99
CA GLU A 49 -11.85 4.93 7.42
C GLU A 49 -12.07 4.61 5.94
N ARG A 50 -13.29 4.15 5.62
CA ARG A 50 -13.69 3.80 4.26
C ARG A 50 -13.82 5.05 3.39
N ARG A 51 -14.39 6.13 3.93
CA ARG A 51 -14.45 7.41 3.24
C ARG A 51 -13.04 7.96 2.97
N CYS A 52 -12.14 7.88 3.95
CA CYS A 52 -10.74 8.25 3.78
C CYS A 52 -10.08 7.46 2.65
N TYR A 53 -10.14 6.12 2.70
CA TYR A 53 -9.63 5.25 1.65
C TYR A 53 -10.14 5.63 0.25
N GLN A 54 -11.44 5.92 0.13
CA GLN A 54 -12.05 6.28 -1.15
C GLN A 54 -11.58 7.64 -1.66
N LEU A 55 -11.45 8.64 -0.78
CA LEU A 55 -10.93 9.96 -1.14
C LEU A 55 -9.46 9.91 -1.56
N VAL A 56 -8.63 9.15 -0.84
CA VAL A 56 -7.21 8.93 -1.21
C VAL A 56 -7.11 8.18 -2.54
N SER A 57 -7.91 7.13 -2.74
CA SER A 57 -7.96 6.39 -3.99
C SER A 57 -8.41 7.26 -5.15
N PHE A 58 -9.43 8.10 -4.95
CA PHE A 58 -9.90 9.08 -5.92
C PHE A 58 -8.77 10.03 -6.35
N ALA A 59 -8.10 10.66 -5.38
CA ALA A 59 -6.96 11.54 -5.65
C ALA A 59 -5.84 10.81 -6.39
N PHE A 60 -5.50 9.59 -5.98
CA PHE A 60 -4.46 8.79 -6.63
C PHE A 60 -4.81 8.43 -8.08
N GLN A 61 -6.07 8.10 -8.38
CA GLN A 61 -6.50 7.77 -9.75
C GLN A 61 -6.49 8.99 -10.67
N ILE A 62 -6.86 10.18 -10.15
CA ILE A 62 -6.71 11.44 -10.88
C ILE A 62 -5.27 11.61 -11.33
N LEU A 63 -4.31 11.41 -10.43
CA LEU A 63 -2.89 11.59 -10.74
C LEU A 63 -2.39 10.60 -11.78
N ARG A 64 -2.95 9.38 -11.81
CA ARG A 64 -2.64 8.38 -12.85
C ARG A 64 -3.29 8.67 -14.21
N GLY A 65 -4.06 9.75 -14.35
CA GLY A 65 -4.74 10.11 -15.59
C GLY A 65 -5.81 9.10 -16.02
N GLN A 66 -6.34 8.31 -15.07
CA GLN A 66 -7.51 7.47 -15.31
C GLN A 66 -8.75 8.38 -15.34
N GLU A 67 -9.62 8.21 -16.35
CA GLU A 67 -10.73 9.13 -16.60
C GLU A 67 -11.62 9.31 -15.37
N SER A 68 -11.83 10.57 -15.00
CA SER A 68 -12.68 11.00 -13.89
C SER A 68 -14.17 10.69 -14.06
N SER A 69 -14.61 10.26 -15.25
CA SER A 69 -15.97 9.74 -15.49
C SER A 69 -16.25 8.46 -14.68
N ILE A 70 -15.20 7.66 -14.42
CA ILE A 70 -15.26 6.53 -13.48
C ILE A 70 -15.17 7.03 -12.03
N ALA A 71 -14.48 8.16 -11.80
CA ALA A 71 -14.23 8.75 -10.49
C ALA A 71 -15.45 9.49 -9.88
N SER A 72 -16.32 10.10 -10.69
CA SER A 72 -17.52 10.80 -10.19
C SER A 72 -18.77 9.91 -10.07
N GLY A 73 -18.94 8.93 -10.97
CA GLY A 73 -20.16 8.12 -11.06
C GLY A 73 -20.23 6.91 -10.11
N TYR A 74 -19.09 6.33 -9.74
CA TYR A 74 -19.04 5.10 -8.94
C TYR A 74 -18.66 5.31 -7.46
N TRP A 75 -17.96 6.39 -7.12
CA TRP A 75 -17.35 6.54 -5.79
C TRP A 75 -18.24 7.28 -4.79
N LEU A 76 -19.09 8.19 -5.27
CA LEU A 76 -20.00 9.01 -4.46
C LEU A 76 -21.39 8.41 -4.29
N ASN A 77 -21.63 7.19 -4.78
CA ASN A 77 -22.88 6.47 -4.57
C ASN A 77 -22.68 5.35 -3.53
N PRO A 78 -22.88 5.64 -2.23
CA PRO A 78 -22.64 4.68 -1.15
C PRO A 78 -23.42 3.36 -1.33
N LYS A 79 -24.57 3.39 -2.02
CA LYS A 79 -25.44 2.23 -2.24
C LYS A 79 -24.88 1.20 -3.23
N LYS A 80 -24.00 1.58 -4.16
CA LYS A 80 -23.40 0.65 -5.14
C LYS A 80 -22.15 -0.07 -4.62
N LEU A 81 -21.64 0.32 -3.46
CA LEU A 81 -20.39 -0.16 -2.88
C LEU A 81 -20.59 -1.27 -1.85
N ASN A 82 -21.75 -1.92 -1.83
CA ASN A 82 -22.07 -3.04 -0.96
C ASN A 82 -21.34 -4.37 -1.32
N ARG A 83 -20.13 -4.30 -1.89
CA ARG A 83 -19.19 -5.43 -1.83
C ARG A 83 -18.56 -5.43 -0.44
N GLY A 84 -19.26 -6.08 0.49
CA GLY A 84 -18.91 -6.20 1.91
C GLY A 84 -17.69 -7.08 2.19
N SER A 85 -16.56 -6.87 1.50
CA SER A 85 -15.32 -7.62 1.78
C SER A 85 -14.16 -6.73 2.22
N PHE A 86 -14.10 -5.47 1.77
CA PHE A 86 -12.88 -4.65 1.97
C PHE A 86 -12.57 -4.27 3.43
N PHE A 87 -13.58 -4.29 4.32
CA PHE A 87 -13.42 -4.00 5.75
C PHE A 87 -13.83 -5.16 6.65
N VAL A 88 -14.21 -6.32 6.10
CA VAL A 88 -14.52 -7.51 6.92
C VAL A 88 -13.22 -8.22 7.34
N GLU A 89 -12.14 -8.09 6.57
CA GLU A 89 -10.78 -8.57 6.89
C GLU A 89 -9.87 -7.46 7.47
N GLY A 90 -10.35 -6.21 7.46
CA GLY A 90 -10.23 -5.22 8.54
C GLY A 90 -8.92 -4.44 8.71
N SER A 91 -7.75 -4.95 8.32
CA SER A 91 -6.50 -4.16 8.40
C SER A 91 -5.42 -4.62 7.43
N ASN A 92 -5.42 -5.90 7.05
CA ASN A 92 -4.43 -6.47 6.16
C ASN A 92 -4.55 -5.93 4.73
N GLU A 93 -5.78 -5.77 4.21
CA GLU A 93 -6.02 -5.21 2.87
C GLU A 93 -5.56 -3.75 2.82
N LEU A 94 -5.84 -3.00 3.89
CA LEU A 94 -5.47 -1.59 3.99
C LEU A 94 -3.95 -1.43 4.07
N ASN A 95 -3.28 -2.28 4.86
CA ASN A 95 -1.83 -2.34 4.95
C ASN A 95 -1.19 -2.69 3.59
N SER A 96 -1.73 -3.70 2.88
CA SER A 96 -1.25 -4.07 1.55
C SER A 96 -1.45 -2.93 0.55
N TRP A 97 -2.63 -2.31 0.55
CA TRP A 97 -2.92 -1.17 -0.33
C TRP A 97 -1.98 0.01 -0.08
N ALA A 98 -1.77 0.40 1.18
CA ALA A 98 -0.91 1.52 1.52
C ALA A 98 0.56 1.25 1.15
N ARG A 99 1.02 0.00 1.29
CA ARG A 99 2.33 -0.43 0.79
C ARG A 99 2.42 -0.33 -0.73
N ASP A 100 1.44 -0.88 -1.45
CA ASP A 100 1.44 -0.90 -2.92
C ASP A 100 1.43 0.52 -3.48
N MET A 101 0.72 1.45 -2.84
CA MET A 101 0.80 2.88 -3.14
C MET A 101 2.19 3.45 -2.93
N SER A 102 2.83 3.13 -1.80
CA SER A 102 4.19 3.62 -1.47
C SER A 102 5.23 3.15 -2.49
N VAL A 103 5.15 1.87 -2.91
CA VAL A 103 6.02 1.30 -3.94
C VAL A 103 5.72 1.91 -5.32
N SER A 104 4.43 2.03 -5.67
CA SER A 104 3.99 2.59 -6.95
C SER A 104 4.41 4.05 -7.11
N ALA A 105 4.34 4.86 -6.05
CA ALA A 105 4.72 6.28 -6.09
C ALA A 105 6.22 6.50 -6.37
N ARG A 106 7.08 5.52 -6.06
CA ARG A 106 8.51 5.56 -6.44
C ARG A 106 8.69 5.36 -7.95
N SER A 107 7.82 4.57 -8.58
CA SER A 107 7.80 4.38 -10.03
C SER A 107 7.10 5.56 -10.72
N ARG A 108 7.85 6.65 -10.96
CA ARG A 108 7.36 7.84 -11.69
C ARG A 108 6.77 7.52 -13.07
N VAL A 109 7.02 6.32 -13.59
CA VAL A 109 6.49 5.79 -14.86
C VAL A 109 4.95 5.75 -14.90
N LEU A 110 4.28 5.71 -13.76
CA LEU A 110 2.81 5.62 -13.67
C LEU A 110 2.06 6.95 -13.93
N PHE A 111 2.78 8.07 -14.05
CA PHE A 111 2.21 9.41 -14.17
C PHE A 111 2.55 10.02 -15.55
N SER A 112 2.08 9.38 -16.62
CA SER A 112 2.46 9.72 -18.01
C SER A 112 1.52 10.72 -18.70
N ARG A 113 0.44 11.15 -18.04
CA ARG A 113 -0.53 12.11 -18.58
C ARG A 113 -0.44 13.45 -17.86
N THR A 114 -0.55 14.53 -18.62
CA THR A 114 -0.72 15.89 -18.09
C THR A 114 -2.03 15.95 -17.32
N VAL A 115 -1.95 16.09 -15.99
CA VAL A 115 -3.11 16.29 -15.12
C VAL A 115 -3.54 17.76 -15.24
N LEU A 116 -4.83 18.01 -15.47
CA LEU A 116 -5.34 19.37 -15.60
C LEU A 116 -5.33 20.08 -14.23
N PRO A 117 -5.13 21.42 -14.17
CA PRO A 117 -5.13 22.16 -12.90
C PRO A 117 -6.39 21.93 -12.04
N ALA A 118 -7.57 21.89 -12.66
CA ALA A 118 -8.83 21.63 -11.94
C ALA A 118 -8.89 20.22 -11.33
N GLN A 119 -8.26 19.22 -11.98
CA GLN A 119 -8.17 17.86 -11.44
C GLN A 119 -7.20 17.80 -10.26
N LEU A 120 -6.09 18.55 -10.34
CA LEU A 120 -5.13 18.67 -9.24
C LEU A 120 -5.76 19.36 -8.02
N GLU A 121 -6.57 20.39 -8.24
CA GLU A 121 -7.34 21.07 -7.18
C GLU A 121 -8.33 20.10 -6.50
N ALA A 122 -9.09 19.34 -7.30
CA ALA A 122 -10.01 18.33 -6.76
C ALA A 122 -9.30 17.22 -5.98
N ALA A 123 -8.14 16.76 -6.45
CA ALA A 123 -7.31 15.80 -5.73
C ALA A 123 -6.81 16.40 -4.40
N GLY A 124 -6.38 17.67 -4.39
CA GLY A 124 -5.99 18.38 -3.18
C GLY A 124 -7.12 18.43 -2.13
N LEU A 125 -8.32 18.85 -2.54
CA LEU A 125 -9.50 18.89 -1.66
C LEU A 125 -9.86 17.51 -1.09
N ALA A 126 -9.84 16.47 -1.93
CA ALA A 126 -10.09 15.11 -1.47
C ALA A 126 -9.06 14.65 -0.43
N LEU A 127 -7.79 15.02 -0.59
CA LEU A 127 -6.73 14.68 0.35
C LEU A 127 -6.83 15.43 1.68
N GLU A 128 -7.25 16.70 1.67
CA GLU A 128 -7.50 17.46 2.90
C GLU A 128 -8.62 16.83 3.73
N GLU A 129 -9.72 16.42 3.08
CA GLU A 129 -10.81 15.72 3.75
C GLU A 129 -10.40 14.31 4.22
N ALA A 130 -9.60 13.60 3.41
CA ALA A 130 -9.05 12.31 3.81
C ALA A 130 -8.13 12.41 5.04
N ASP A 131 -7.28 13.43 5.12
CA ASP A 131 -6.40 13.67 6.27
C ASP A 131 -7.20 13.93 7.56
N LYS A 132 -8.28 14.72 7.48
CA LYS A 132 -9.20 14.93 8.62
C LYS A 132 -9.83 13.63 9.10
N LEU A 133 -10.24 12.75 8.18
CA LEU A 133 -10.83 11.45 8.50
C LEU A 133 -9.80 10.49 9.10
N ALA A 134 -8.59 10.42 8.54
CA ALA A 134 -7.50 9.58 9.04
C ALA A 134 -7.15 9.93 10.51
N LYS A 135 -7.10 11.22 10.83
CA LYS A 135 -6.84 11.74 12.19
C LYS A 135 -7.89 11.35 13.23
N ARG A 136 -9.12 11.05 12.79
CA ARG A 136 -10.25 10.67 13.65
C ARG A 136 -10.48 9.15 13.72
N SER A 137 -9.78 8.39 12.88
CA SER A 137 -9.90 6.94 12.80
C SER A 137 -9.21 6.26 13.98
N GLU A 138 -9.57 5.01 14.28
CA GLU A 138 -8.84 4.20 15.26
C GLU A 138 -7.40 3.94 14.80
N LEU A 139 -6.48 3.69 15.74
CA LEU A 139 -5.04 3.70 15.50
C LEU A 139 -4.58 2.70 14.43
N ASN A 140 -5.17 1.52 14.41
CA ASN A 140 -4.93 0.46 13.42
C ASN A 140 -5.31 0.88 11.99
N PHE A 141 -6.23 1.82 11.81
CA PHE A 141 -6.59 2.40 10.50
C PHE A 141 -5.86 3.72 10.23
N ALA A 142 -5.71 4.57 11.25
CA ALA A 142 -5.10 5.88 11.13
C ALA A 142 -3.67 5.81 10.58
N LEU A 143 -2.89 4.82 11.02
CA LEU A 143 -1.51 4.60 10.57
C LEU A 143 -1.38 4.33 9.06
N PRO A 144 -2.00 3.28 8.48
CA PRO A 144 -1.91 3.02 7.06
C PRO A 144 -2.60 4.10 6.21
N LEU A 145 -3.69 4.72 6.70
CA LEU A 145 -4.35 5.83 6.02
C LEU A 145 -3.46 7.07 5.97
N SER A 146 -2.84 7.48 7.09
CA SER A 146 -1.96 8.64 7.14
C SER A 146 -0.74 8.47 6.24
N MET A 147 -0.20 7.24 6.17
CA MET A 147 0.88 6.91 5.23
C MET A 147 0.42 7.07 3.77
N ALA A 148 -0.73 6.52 3.40
CA ALA A 148 -1.25 6.63 2.04
C ALA A 148 -1.54 8.09 1.66
N VAL A 149 -2.18 8.86 2.55
CA VAL A 149 -2.39 10.31 2.39
C VAL A 149 -1.07 11.04 2.17
N THR A 150 -0.04 10.75 2.97
CA THR A 150 1.31 11.34 2.83
C THR A 150 1.91 11.06 1.45
N VAL A 151 1.78 9.82 0.97
CA VAL A 151 2.28 9.42 -0.35
C VAL A 151 1.62 10.23 -1.46
N VAL A 152 0.31 10.43 -1.41
CA VAL A 152 -0.38 11.20 -2.45
C VAL A 152 -0.10 12.70 -2.33
N PHE A 153 0.00 13.26 -1.11
CA PHE A 153 0.44 14.65 -0.93
C PHE A 153 1.81 14.94 -1.55
N LYS A 154 2.74 13.96 -1.44
CA LYS A 154 4.05 14.04 -2.09
C LYS A 154 3.95 14.06 -3.62
N LEU A 155 3.01 13.31 -4.19
CA LEU A 155 2.81 13.27 -5.65
C LEU A 155 2.23 14.58 -6.20
N VAL A 156 1.41 15.29 -5.41
CA VAL A 156 0.89 16.63 -5.79
C VAL A 156 1.84 17.78 -5.43
N GLY A 157 2.97 17.50 -4.78
CA GLY A 157 3.96 18.52 -4.41
C GLY A 157 3.57 19.39 -3.21
N ASN A 158 2.65 18.94 -2.36
CA ASN A 158 2.26 19.67 -1.15
C ASN A 158 3.18 19.31 0.02
N GLU A 159 4.36 19.94 0.07
CA GLU A 159 5.41 19.65 1.06
C GLU A 159 4.99 19.93 2.52
N GLU A 160 4.17 20.95 2.75
CA GLU A 160 3.66 21.27 4.09
C GLU A 160 2.76 20.15 4.62
N ALA A 161 1.82 19.68 3.80
CA ALA A 161 0.95 18.56 4.15
C ALA A 161 1.73 17.26 4.33
N VAL A 162 2.76 17.00 3.50
CA VAL A 162 3.67 15.86 3.66
C VAL A 162 4.36 15.90 5.02
N GLN A 163 4.92 17.05 5.42
CA GLN A 163 5.59 17.19 6.71
C GLN A 163 4.62 16.98 7.88
N SER A 164 3.42 17.57 7.80
CA SER A 164 2.37 17.43 8.81
C SER A 164 1.94 15.97 8.98
N CYS A 165 1.60 15.29 7.89
CA CYS A 165 1.17 13.88 7.92
C CYS A 165 2.31 12.93 8.32
N SER A 166 3.55 13.21 7.89
CA SER A 166 4.73 12.43 8.29
C SER A 166 4.98 12.53 9.78
N ARG A 167 4.86 13.73 10.36
CA ARG A 167 5.00 13.96 11.80
C ARG A 167 3.92 13.20 12.58
N LEU A 168 2.66 13.32 12.17
CA LEU A 168 1.56 12.57 12.81
C LEU A 168 1.82 11.05 12.75
N THR A 169 2.20 10.54 11.58
CA THR A 169 2.50 9.11 11.40
C THR A 169 3.62 8.67 12.36
N GLU A 170 4.66 9.48 12.54
CA GLU A 170 5.75 9.17 13.48
C GLU A 170 5.30 9.24 14.94
N GLU A 171 4.46 10.21 15.31
CA GLU A 171 3.87 10.29 16.66
C GLU A 171 3.01 9.06 16.98
N LEU A 172 2.18 8.62 16.03
CA LEU A 172 1.36 7.40 16.17
C LEU A 172 2.23 6.14 16.29
N LEU A 173 3.29 6.02 15.49
CA LEU A 173 4.25 4.91 15.60
C LEU A 173 4.92 4.88 16.97
N GLN A 174 5.43 6.03 17.43
CA GLN A 174 6.07 6.13 18.74
C GLN A 174 5.12 5.84 19.89
N ARG A 175 3.83 6.11 19.73
CA ARG A 175 2.79 5.73 20.70
C ARG A 175 2.72 4.21 20.83
N VAL A 176 2.57 3.48 19.73
CA VAL A 176 2.55 2.00 19.72
C VAL A 176 3.87 1.42 20.25
N GLU A 177 5.00 2.04 19.91
CA GLU A 177 6.32 1.62 20.40
C GLU A 177 6.45 1.75 21.92
N ARG A 178 5.88 2.80 22.52
CA ARG A 178 5.92 3.05 23.97
C ARG A 178 4.88 2.25 24.76
N GLU A 179 3.68 2.06 24.19
CA GLU A 179 2.56 1.41 24.87
C GLU A 179 2.69 -0.12 24.84
N LYS A 180 3.00 -0.71 26.00
CA LYS A 180 3.08 -2.18 26.16
C LYS A 180 1.73 -2.90 25.98
N ALA A 181 0.63 -2.19 26.17
CA ALA A 181 -0.73 -2.72 26.09
C ALA A 181 -1.40 -2.51 24.72
N SER A 182 -0.62 -2.16 23.69
CA SER A 182 -1.13 -2.05 22.31
C SER A 182 -1.76 -3.36 21.87
N SER A 183 -2.91 -3.27 21.18
CA SER A 183 -3.59 -4.44 20.61
C SER A 183 -2.76 -5.09 19.49
N ALA A 184 -3.06 -6.34 19.18
CA ALA A 184 -2.37 -7.06 18.11
C ALA A 184 -2.54 -6.35 16.74
N ASP A 185 -3.71 -5.75 16.49
CA ASP A 185 -3.98 -5.06 15.22
C ASP A 185 -3.23 -3.73 15.12
N GLU A 186 -3.10 -2.99 16.21
CA GLU A 186 -2.25 -1.79 16.27
C GLU A 186 -0.77 -2.12 16.03
N ILE A 187 -0.29 -3.20 16.64
CA ILE A 187 1.08 -3.70 16.44
C ILE A 187 1.31 -4.06 14.97
N ARG A 188 0.39 -4.80 14.35
CA ARG A 188 0.49 -5.18 12.92
C ARG A 188 0.43 -3.97 12.00
N ALA A 189 -0.48 -3.03 12.24
CA ALA A 189 -0.58 -1.80 11.46
C ALA A 189 0.71 -0.96 11.55
N ALA A 190 1.26 -0.77 12.75
CA ALA A 190 2.50 -0.04 12.95
C ALA A 190 3.70 -0.73 12.26
N ALA A 191 3.82 -2.06 12.40
CA ALA A 191 4.86 -2.83 11.74
C ALA A 191 4.73 -2.78 10.21
N ALA A 192 3.50 -2.85 9.67
CA ALA A 192 3.24 -2.75 8.24
C ALA A 192 3.63 -1.37 7.67
N VAL A 193 3.33 -0.29 8.39
CA VAL A 193 3.75 1.07 8.01
C VAL A 193 5.28 1.23 8.05
N LEU A 194 5.95 0.71 9.08
CA LEU A 194 7.41 0.72 9.18
C LEU A 194 8.06 -0.06 8.03
N ASN A 195 7.56 -1.25 7.73
CA ASN A 195 8.03 -2.06 6.60
C ASN A 195 7.77 -1.38 5.26
N SER A 196 6.62 -0.73 5.09
CA SER A 196 6.31 0.04 3.87
C SER A 196 7.23 1.24 3.69
N LYS A 197 7.55 1.96 4.78
CA LYS A 197 8.58 3.00 4.79
C LYS A 197 9.94 2.43 4.38
N ALA A 198 10.33 1.26 4.91
CA ALA A 198 11.61 0.61 4.58
C ALA A 198 11.68 0.19 3.10
N ASP A 199 10.61 -0.42 2.58
CA ASP A 199 10.46 -0.82 1.19
C ASP A 199 10.53 0.43 0.27
N SER A 200 9.95 1.56 0.68
CA SER A 200 10.01 2.82 -0.07
C SER A 200 11.43 3.41 -0.17
N VAL A 201 12.30 3.14 0.81
CA VAL A 201 13.70 3.63 0.85
C VAL A 201 14.60 2.78 -0.04
N THR A 202 14.42 1.46 -0.07
CA THR A 202 15.28 0.55 -0.86
C THR A 202 14.71 0.23 -2.25
N GLY A 203 13.40 0.35 -2.43
CA GLY A 203 12.70 -0.03 -3.67
C GLY A 203 12.50 -1.55 -3.79
N VAL A 204 12.84 -2.31 -2.74
CA VAL A 204 12.72 -3.77 -2.69
C VAL A 204 11.56 -4.12 -1.78
N SER A 205 10.61 -4.91 -2.29
CA SER A 205 9.47 -5.37 -1.51
C SER A 205 9.89 -6.52 -0.59
N SER A 206 9.52 -6.40 0.69
CA SER A 206 9.74 -7.41 1.73
C SER A 206 9.16 -8.80 1.41
N ILE A 207 8.07 -8.88 0.64
CA ILE A 207 7.42 -10.17 0.29
C ILE A 207 8.23 -10.96 -0.73
N LEU A 208 8.87 -10.25 -1.67
CA LEU A 208 9.58 -10.86 -2.79
C LEU A 208 11.08 -11.03 -2.54
N LEU A 209 11.55 -10.73 -1.32
CA LEU A 209 12.95 -10.80 -0.95
C LEU A 209 13.56 -12.16 -1.30
N SER A 210 14.32 -12.18 -2.39
CA SER A 210 15.36 -13.15 -2.64
C SER A 210 16.72 -12.53 -2.28
N ALA A 211 17.71 -13.37 -1.95
CA ALA A 211 19.04 -12.90 -1.59
C ALA A 211 19.72 -12.08 -2.70
N THR A 212 19.21 -12.12 -3.93
CA THR A 212 19.76 -11.40 -5.09
C THR A 212 19.19 -10.00 -5.29
N ASP A 213 18.11 -9.61 -4.59
CA ASP A 213 17.37 -8.38 -4.89
C ASP A 213 17.93 -7.11 -4.23
N PHE A 214 18.85 -7.23 -3.27
CA PHE A 214 19.35 -6.10 -2.49
C PHE A 214 20.52 -5.33 -3.14
N HIS A 215 21.01 -5.75 -4.30
CA HIS A 215 22.25 -5.22 -4.89
C HIS A 215 22.19 -3.80 -5.49
N LYS A 216 21.22 -2.95 -5.12
CA LYS A 216 21.04 -1.62 -5.71
C LYS A 216 20.80 -0.44 -4.74
N SER A 217 20.79 -0.63 -3.43
CA SER A 217 20.64 0.49 -2.47
C SER A 217 22.00 1.03 -2.03
N SER A 218 22.10 2.36 -1.85
CA SER A 218 23.26 2.96 -1.18
C SER A 218 23.35 2.53 0.29
N GLU A 219 24.54 2.61 0.88
CA GLU A 219 24.77 2.27 2.30
C GLU A 219 23.83 3.04 3.24
N THR A 220 23.59 4.32 2.95
CA THR A 220 22.69 5.16 3.76
C THR A 220 21.23 4.73 3.66
N GLU A 221 20.76 4.35 2.46
CA GLU A 221 19.42 3.81 2.25
C GLU A 221 19.26 2.45 2.94
N TYR A 222 20.30 1.61 2.87
CA TYR A 222 20.32 0.32 3.55
C TYR A 222 20.21 0.48 5.07
N GLN A 223 21.06 1.29 5.70
CA GLN A 223 21.01 1.53 7.15
C GLN A 223 19.67 2.11 7.61
N ARG A 224 19.08 3.02 6.82
CA ARG A 224 17.76 3.58 7.10
C ARG A 224 16.66 2.54 7.01
N SER A 225 16.67 1.71 5.96
CA SER A 225 15.72 0.59 5.80
C SER A 225 15.87 -0.41 6.94
N ARG A 226 17.11 -0.78 7.29
CA ARG A 226 17.42 -1.69 8.40
C ARG A 226 16.85 -1.17 9.73
N SER A 227 17.07 0.11 10.05
CA SER A 227 16.54 0.73 11.26
C SER A 227 15.00 0.63 11.34
N LEU A 228 14.30 0.90 10.23
CA LEU A 228 12.84 0.79 10.17
C LEU A 228 12.36 -0.67 10.34
N ARG A 229 13.02 -1.63 9.70
CA ARG A 229 12.69 -3.06 9.84
C ARG A 229 12.94 -3.60 11.25
N LEU A 230 14.02 -3.16 11.90
CA LEU A 230 14.29 -3.52 13.29
C LEU A 230 13.23 -2.99 14.25
N ARG A 231 12.75 -1.75 14.03
CA ARG A 231 11.60 -1.21 14.78
C ARG A 231 10.34 -2.06 14.58
N ALA A 232 10.06 -2.46 13.33
CA ALA A 232 8.92 -3.31 13.02
C ALA A 232 9.02 -4.69 13.70
N ALA A 233 10.18 -5.33 13.63
CA ALA A 233 10.43 -6.62 14.29
C ALA A 233 10.25 -6.53 15.81
N ALA A 234 10.77 -5.48 16.46
CA ALA A 234 10.62 -5.27 17.90
C ALA A 234 9.15 -5.07 18.35
N LEU A 235 8.29 -4.55 17.47
CA LEU A 235 6.85 -4.50 17.70
C LEU A 235 6.23 -5.89 17.56
N LEU A 236 6.55 -6.59 16.47
CA LEU A 236 6.01 -7.91 16.18
C LEU A 236 6.45 -8.98 17.18
N ASP A 237 7.60 -8.81 17.82
CA ASP A 237 8.08 -9.70 18.88
C ASP A 237 7.19 -9.74 20.13
N ARG A 238 6.28 -8.76 20.26
CA ARG A 238 5.27 -8.73 21.31
C ARG A 238 4.07 -9.65 21.02
N LEU A 239 3.94 -10.11 19.77
CA LEU A 239 2.87 -11.02 19.35
C LEU A 239 3.21 -12.47 19.71
N PRO A 240 2.20 -13.35 19.79
CA PRO A 240 2.41 -14.79 20.02
C PRO A 240 3.40 -15.40 19.03
N THR A 241 4.14 -16.42 19.45
CA THR A 241 5.13 -17.11 18.60
C THR A 241 4.53 -17.76 17.35
N THR A 242 3.22 -18.01 17.36
CA THR A 242 2.44 -18.53 16.23
C THR A 242 2.03 -17.47 15.22
N ASP A 243 2.23 -16.18 15.51
CA ASP A 243 1.85 -15.09 14.63
C ASP A 243 2.70 -15.10 13.34
N HIS A 244 2.01 -14.99 12.20
CA HIS A 244 2.64 -15.06 10.89
C HIS A 244 3.60 -13.89 10.64
N GLU A 245 3.19 -12.67 10.99
CA GLU A 245 3.94 -11.45 10.71
C GLU A 245 5.23 -11.40 11.55
N ARG A 246 5.17 -11.86 12.80
CA ARG A 246 6.37 -11.99 13.66
C ARG A 246 7.42 -12.89 13.01
N ARG A 247 7.02 -14.09 12.60
CA ARG A 247 7.94 -15.02 11.94
C ARG A 247 8.45 -14.39 10.64
N LEU A 248 7.58 -13.73 9.86
CA LEU A 248 7.93 -13.13 8.57
C LEU A 248 8.99 -12.05 8.72
N ALA A 249 8.93 -11.27 9.80
CA ALA A 249 9.91 -10.23 10.09
C ALA A 249 11.34 -10.79 10.23
N HIS A 250 11.52 -11.86 11.04
CA HIS A 250 12.84 -12.48 11.21
C HIS A 250 13.35 -13.16 9.93
N ARG A 251 12.45 -13.80 9.17
CA ARG A 251 12.78 -14.32 7.83
C ARG A 251 13.31 -13.20 6.93
N ASN A 252 12.59 -12.09 6.86
CA ASN A 252 12.95 -10.98 5.97
C ASN A 252 14.25 -10.27 6.42
N LEU A 253 14.49 -10.16 7.73
CA LEU A 253 15.76 -9.65 8.26
C LEU A 253 16.92 -10.58 7.93
N ALA A 254 16.77 -11.89 8.14
CA ALA A 254 17.78 -12.88 7.76
C ALA A 254 18.13 -12.78 6.26
N MET A 255 17.12 -12.77 5.39
CA MET A 255 17.32 -12.63 3.94
C MET A 255 18.00 -11.32 3.56
N MET A 256 17.63 -10.21 4.21
CA MET A 256 18.27 -8.91 4.01
C MET A 256 19.75 -8.93 4.41
N TYR A 257 20.07 -9.47 5.58
CA TYR A 257 21.45 -9.57 6.06
C TYR A 257 22.31 -10.48 5.19
N MET A 258 21.77 -11.62 4.75
CA MET A 258 22.45 -12.51 3.80
C MET A 258 22.79 -11.79 2.50
N ALA A 259 21.84 -11.03 1.97
CA ALA A 259 22.02 -10.30 0.71
C ALA A 259 23.07 -9.18 0.80
N GLN A 260 23.34 -8.65 1.99
CA GLN A 260 24.39 -7.65 2.25
C GLN A 260 25.70 -8.26 2.77
N GLY A 261 25.79 -9.59 2.88
CA GLY A 261 26.98 -10.27 3.39
C GLY A 261 27.16 -10.19 4.91
N GLU A 262 26.15 -9.73 5.66
CA GLU A 262 26.17 -9.65 7.13
C GLU A 262 25.82 -11.02 7.76
N LEU A 263 26.63 -12.03 7.49
CA LEU A 263 26.31 -13.44 7.78
C LEU A 263 26.08 -13.72 9.28
N GLU A 264 26.81 -13.04 10.18
CA GLU A 264 26.61 -13.20 11.63
C GLU A 264 25.25 -12.69 12.11
N LEU A 265 24.76 -11.60 11.51
CA LEU A 265 23.45 -11.04 11.82
C LEU A 265 22.34 -11.87 11.19
N ALA A 266 22.55 -12.36 9.97
CA ALA A 266 21.65 -13.31 9.34
C ALA A 266 21.45 -14.57 10.18
N GLU A 267 22.54 -15.16 10.70
CA GLU A 267 22.46 -16.38 11.51
C GLU A 267 21.71 -16.15 12.82
N LYS A 268 21.86 -14.99 13.46
CA LYS A 268 21.07 -14.64 14.65
C LYS A 268 19.57 -14.60 14.35
N GLU A 269 19.16 -13.96 13.27
CA GLU A 269 17.75 -13.88 12.88
C GLU A 269 17.19 -15.25 12.47
N LYS A 270 18.00 -16.10 11.82
CA LYS A 270 17.64 -17.49 11.52
C LYS A 270 17.37 -18.30 12.77
N LEU A 271 18.24 -18.22 13.78
CA LEU A 271 18.07 -18.94 15.04
C LEU A 271 16.76 -18.55 15.75
N ILE A 272 16.45 -17.25 15.78
CA ILE A 272 15.16 -16.77 16.31
C ILE A 272 14.00 -17.36 15.50
N LEU A 273 14.08 -17.31 14.18
CA LEU A 273 13.04 -17.88 13.32
C LEU A 273 12.87 -19.39 13.54
N PHE A 274 13.95 -20.14 13.68
CA PHE A 274 13.93 -21.58 13.92
C PHE A 274 13.27 -21.92 15.24
N GLU A 275 13.51 -21.13 16.28
CA GLU A 275 12.82 -21.25 17.57
C GLU A 275 11.32 -20.96 17.43
N LEU A 276 10.93 -19.91 16.70
CA LEU A 276 9.53 -19.53 16.50
C LEU A 276 8.72 -20.55 15.68
N VAL A 277 9.38 -21.23 14.72
CA VAL A 277 8.76 -22.22 13.84
C VAL A 277 8.88 -23.64 14.39
N GLY A 278 9.88 -23.91 15.24
CA GLY A 278 10.23 -25.25 15.71
C GLY A 278 10.93 -26.11 14.65
N ILE A 279 11.54 -25.48 13.64
CA ILE A 279 12.23 -26.14 12.52
C ILE A 279 13.58 -25.46 12.30
N ALA A 280 14.68 -26.21 12.43
CA ALA A 280 16.03 -25.74 12.17
C ALA A 280 16.49 -26.13 10.75
N ASP A 281 15.86 -25.54 9.74
CA ASP A 281 16.14 -25.83 8.32
C ASP A 281 16.06 -24.55 7.49
N ASP A 282 17.14 -24.22 6.79
CA ASP A 282 17.25 -23.07 5.88
C ASP A 282 16.21 -23.08 4.75
N SER A 283 15.61 -24.24 4.45
CA SER A 283 14.53 -24.35 3.47
C SER A 283 13.31 -23.47 3.81
N ILE A 284 13.11 -23.14 5.09
CA ILE A 284 12.00 -22.27 5.53
C ILE A 284 12.23 -20.78 5.20
N LEU A 285 13.45 -20.39 4.82
CA LEU A 285 13.73 -19.04 4.33
C LEU A 285 13.13 -18.81 2.94
N ASN A 286 12.85 -19.89 2.21
CA ASN A 286 12.38 -19.83 0.84
C ASN A 286 10.88 -20.14 0.73
N PRO A 287 10.10 -19.25 0.11
CA PRO A 287 8.68 -19.42 -0.07
C PRO A 287 8.33 -20.65 -0.91
N GLN A 288 7.45 -21.50 -0.40
CA GLN A 288 6.88 -22.63 -1.14
C GLN A 288 5.48 -22.26 -1.62
N GLY A 289 5.16 -22.64 -2.86
CA GLY A 289 3.80 -22.49 -3.38
C GLY A 289 2.82 -23.38 -2.63
N ALA A 290 1.76 -22.79 -2.08
CA ALA A 290 0.71 -23.50 -1.35
C ALA A 290 -0.60 -23.66 -2.15
N GLY A 291 -0.57 -23.33 -3.45
CA GLY A 291 -1.76 -23.27 -4.29
C GLY A 291 -2.44 -21.88 -4.26
N CYS A 292 -3.25 -21.57 -5.27
CA CYS A 292 -4.02 -20.31 -5.39
C CYS A 292 -3.22 -19.02 -5.14
N GLY A 293 -1.94 -18.97 -5.51
CA GLY A 293 -1.07 -17.80 -5.28
C GLY A 293 -0.65 -17.57 -3.82
N HIS A 294 -1.05 -18.43 -2.90
CA HIS A 294 -0.64 -18.36 -1.50
C HIS A 294 0.74 -19.00 -1.33
N VAL A 295 1.51 -18.42 -0.42
CA VAL A 295 2.88 -18.83 -0.15
C VAL A 295 2.97 -19.31 1.30
N ILE A 296 3.50 -20.52 1.49
CA ILE A 296 3.86 -21.05 2.81
C ILE A 296 5.38 -21.17 2.85
N TRP A 297 6.01 -20.52 3.82
CA TRP A 297 7.46 -20.58 3.99
C TRP A 297 7.86 -21.20 5.35
N TRP A 298 6.95 -21.40 6.29
CA TRP A 298 7.24 -22.00 7.61
C TRP A 298 7.07 -23.54 7.66
N ARG A 299 7.28 -24.24 6.54
CA ARG A 299 7.24 -25.71 6.46
C ARG A 299 8.47 -26.22 5.72
N SER A 300 9.15 -27.24 6.25
CA SER A 300 10.29 -27.90 5.58
C SER A 300 9.85 -28.97 4.57
N THR A 301 8.72 -29.63 4.83
CA THR A 301 8.13 -30.59 3.90
C THR A 301 7.45 -29.87 2.75
N ARG A 302 7.85 -30.19 1.51
CA ARG A 302 7.15 -29.70 0.32
C ARG A 302 5.68 -30.05 0.43
N VAL A 303 4.84 -29.02 0.40
CA VAL A 303 3.41 -29.23 0.25
C VAL A 303 3.19 -29.79 -1.14
N SER A 304 2.98 -31.10 -1.22
CA SER A 304 2.40 -31.76 -2.39
C SER A 304 0.99 -31.20 -2.55
N THR A 305 0.85 -30.10 -3.28
CA THR A 305 -0.46 -29.62 -3.72
C THR A 305 -0.99 -30.60 -4.77
N GLY A 306 -1.47 -31.75 -4.30
CA GLY A 306 -2.60 -32.35 -4.96
C GLY A 306 -3.75 -31.35 -4.85
N PHE A 307 -4.53 -31.24 -5.92
CA PHE A 307 -5.88 -30.66 -6.00
C PHE A 307 -6.08 -29.38 -6.80
N ALA A 308 -7.06 -29.55 -7.68
CA ALA A 308 -7.86 -28.55 -8.35
C ALA A 308 -8.31 -27.45 -7.39
N CYS A 309 -8.07 -26.20 -7.80
CA CYS A 309 -8.77 -25.06 -7.24
C CYS A 309 -10.26 -25.16 -7.63
N GLY A 310 -11.08 -25.77 -6.77
CA GLY A 310 -12.52 -25.61 -6.83
C GLY A 310 -12.86 -24.18 -6.42
N MET A 311 -13.48 -23.42 -7.34
CA MET A 311 -14.28 -22.27 -6.95
C MET A 311 -15.44 -22.80 -6.09
N GLY A 312 -15.35 -22.58 -4.78
CA GLY A 312 -16.45 -22.77 -3.83
C GLY A 312 -16.72 -21.44 -3.16
#